data_AF-A0AAW2JFS5-F1
#
_entry.id   AF-A0AAW2JFS5-F1
#
_cell.length_a   1.000
_cell.length_b   1.000
_cell.length_c   1.000
_cell.angle_alpha   90.00
_cell.angle_beta   90.00
_cell.angle_gamma   90.00
#
_symmetry.space_group_name_H-M   'P 1'
#
loop_
_entity.id
_entity.type
_entity.pdbx_description
1 polymer ?
#
loop_
_entity_poly.entity_id
_entity_poly.type
_entity_poly.pdbx_seq_one_letter_code
_entity_poly.pdbx_strand_id
1 'polypeptide(L)' 'MAKYSEILKLHPNDNPGLSLVSTLPDGSNYLPWSRSVKIASGAKMKLSFINSEDTKPAKSDKDFE' A
#
# COMPACT_ATOMS: atom_id res chain seq x y z
N MET A 1 3.77 13.89 15.22
CA MET A 1 2.54 13.13 15.58
C MET A 1 1.43 13.18 14.51
N ALA A 2 1.57 13.95 13.42
CA ALA A 2 0.54 14.03 12.35
C ALA A 2 0.82 13.16 11.11
N LYS A 3 1.83 12.27 11.15
CA LYS A 3 2.28 11.55 9.94
C LYS A 3 1.42 10.31 9.65
N TYR A 4 1.00 9.55 10.67
CA TYR A 4 0.32 8.27 10.46
C TYR A 4 -1.16 8.40 10.07
N SER A 5 -1.86 9.45 10.53
CA SER A 5 -3.31 9.58 10.34
C SER A 5 -3.72 9.75 8.87
N GLU A 6 -2.90 10.38 8.03
CA GLU A 6 -3.25 10.62 6.63
C GLU A 6 -2.93 9.43 5.72
N ILE A 7 -1.90 8.65 6.04
CA ILE A 7 -1.41 7.54 5.20
C ILE A 7 -2.33 6.30 5.35
N LEU A 8 -2.91 6.13 6.54
CA LEU A 8 -3.85 5.06 6.87
C LEU A 8 -5.28 5.35 6.36
N LYS A 9 -5.63 6.60 6.07
CA LYS A 9 -6.95 6.93 5.52
C LYS A 9 -7.10 6.44 4.08
N LEU A 10 -8.33 6.07 3.75
CA LEU A 10 -8.75 5.85 2.36
C LEU A 10 -9.05 7.21 1.74
N HIS A 11 -8.43 7.51 0.59
CA HIS A 11 -8.81 8.68 -0.17
C HIS A 11 -10.23 8.48 -0.73
N PRO A 12 -11.08 9.51 -0.89
CA PRO A 12 -12.43 9.35 -1.46
C PRO A 12 -12.46 8.70 -2.86
N ASN A 13 -11.32 8.74 -3.56
CA ASN A 13 -11.14 8.11 -4.88
C ASN A 13 -10.55 6.68 -4.81
N ASP A 14 -10.28 6.15 -3.61
CA ASP A 14 -9.84 4.78 -3.41
C ASP A 14 -11.03 3.82 -3.54
N ASN A 15 -11.00 3.01 -4.60
CA ASN A 15 -11.97 1.95 -4.80
C ASN A 15 -11.37 0.59 -4.34
N PRO A 16 -11.87 -0.03 -3.26
CA PRO A 16 -11.39 -1.32 -2.77
C PRO A 16 -11.67 -2.48 -3.73
N GLY A 17 -12.60 -2.32 -4.68
CA GLY A 17 -12.88 -3.30 -5.74
C GLY A 17 -12.00 -3.15 -6.99
N LEU A 18 -11.15 -2.12 -7.06
CA LEU A 18 -10.27 -1.91 -8.20
C LEU A 18 -9.00 -2.75 -8.05
N SER A 19 -8.67 -3.55 -9.07
CA SER A 19 -7.39 -4.25 -9.10
C SER A 19 -6.24 -3.25 -9.07
N LEU A 20 -5.37 -3.37 -8.06
CA LEU A 20 -4.20 -2.51 -7.91
C LEU A 20 -3.17 -2.80 -9.02
N VAL A 21 -3.10 -4.04 -9.48
CA VAL A 21 -2.08 -4.50 -10.43
C VAL A 21 -2.71 -5.48 -11.41
N SER A 22 -2.55 -5.22 -12.71
CA SER A 22 -3.00 -6.14 -13.78
C SER A 22 -2.04 -7.31 -14.00
N THR A 23 -0.74 -7.11 -13.74
CA THR A 23 0.29 -8.16 -13.78
C THR A 23 0.14 -9.08 -12.56
N LEU A 24 -0.40 -10.28 -12.73
CA LEU A 24 -0.47 -11.26 -11.65
C LEU A 24 0.85 -12.02 -11.50
N PRO A 25 1.29 -12.36 -10.29
CA PRO A 25 2.50 -13.13 -10.08
C PRO A 25 2.32 -14.58 -10.59
N ASP A 26 3.22 -15.05 -11.44
CA ASP A 26 3.20 -16.42 -12.02
C ASP A 26 4.42 -17.26 -11.62
N GLY A 27 5.27 -16.72 -10.74
CA GLY A 27 6.52 -17.35 -10.29
C GLY A 27 7.74 -17.07 -11.18
N SER A 28 7.54 -16.66 -12.42
CA SER A 28 8.61 -16.28 -13.36
C SER A 28 8.74 -14.76 -13.57
N ASN A 29 7.69 -14.01 -13.21
CA ASN A 29 7.53 -12.60 -13.56
C ASN A 29 7.75 -11.63 -12.39
N TYR A 30 8.59 -11.97 -11.42
CA TYR A 30 8.82 -11.16 -10.22
C TYR A 30 9.20 -9.70 -10.52
N LEU A 31 10.09 -9.47 -11.49
CA LEU A 31 10.54 -8.12 -11.85
C LEU A 31 9.41 -7.23 -12.39
N PRO A 32 8.68 -7.61 -13.46
CA PRO A 32 7.56 -6.80 -13.95
C PRO A 32 6.42 -6.70 -12.94
N TRP A 33 6.13 -7.77 -12.19
CA TRP A 33 5.14 -7.75 -11.11
C TRP A 33 5.51 -6.73 -10.02
N SER A 34 6.71 -6.84 -9.43
CA SER A 34 7.14 -5.96 -8.34
C SER A 34 7.20 -4.49 -8.76
N ARG A 35 7.61 -4.20 -10.00
CA ARG A 35 7.55 -2.84 -10.55
C ARG A 35 6.12 -2.32 -10.63
N SER A 36 5.20 -3.13 -11.13
CA SER A 36 3.78 -2.74 -11.24
C SER A 36 3.12 -2.51 -9.88
N VAL A 37 3.43 -3.33 -8.87
CA VAL A 37 3.00 -3.11 -7.47
C VAL A 37 3.52 -1.76 -6.94
N LYS A 38 4.81 -1.46 -7.13
CA LYS A 38 5.40 -0.19 -6.67
C LYS A 38 4.77 1.03 -7.33
N ILE A 39 4.53 0.99 -8.65
CA ILE A 39 3.89 2.10 -9.39
C ILE A 39 2.47 2.33 -8.87
N ALA A 40 1.67 1.28 -8.75
CA ALA A 40 0.28 1.39 -8.32
C ALA A 40 0.15 1.91 -6.88
N SER A 41 0.97 1.40 -5.96
CA SER A 41 1.02 1.92 -4.59
C SER A 41 1.56 3.36 -4.52
N GLY A 42 2.52 3.71 -5.38
CA GLY A 42 3.11 5.05 -5.44
C GLY A 42 2.12 6.11 -5.90
N ALA A 43 1.29 5.80 -6.90
CA ALA A 43 0.22 6.67 -7.38
C ALA A 43 -0.81 7.00 -6.29
N LYS A 44 -0.92 6.15 -5.26
CA LYS A 44 -1.81 6.33 -4.10
C LYS A 44 -1.10 6.88 -2.86
N MET A 45 0.20 7.22 -2.96
CA MET A 45 1.03 7.60 -1.81
C MET A 45 1.14 6.52 -0.71
N LYS A 46 1.00 5.25 -1.10
CA LYS A 46 1.00 4.08 -0.19
C LYS A 46 2.26 3.20 -0.35
N LEU A 47 3.34 3.75 -0.91
CA LEU A 47 4.61 3.02 -1.09
C LEU A 47 5.31 2.65 0.22
N SER A 48 5.11 3.45 1.26
CA SER A 48 5.74 3.26 2.56
C SER A 48 5.35 1.95 3.25
N PHE A 49 4.17 1.41 2.94
CA PHE A 49 3.73 0.07 3.40
C PHE A 49 4.57 -1.07 2.82
N ILE A 50 5.17 -0.88 1.65
CA ILE A 50 6.00 -1.91 0.99
C ILE A 50 7.46 -1.74 1.41
N ASN A 51 7.94 -0.50 1.48
CA ASN A 51 9.32 -0.19 1.84
C ASN A 51 9.61 -0.32 3.35
N SER A 52 8.62 -0.69 4.17
CA SER A 52 8.73 -0.75 5.64
C SER A 52 9.08 0.60 6.28
N GLU A 53 8.82 1.70 5.58
CA GLU A 53 9.02 3.06 6.11
C GLU A 53 7.95 3.42 7.14
N ASP A 54 6.73 2.89 6.95
CA ASP A 54 5.65 2.99 7.92
C ASP A 54 5.32 1.58 8.43
N THR A 55 5.42 1.39 9.74
CA THR A 55 5.12 0.11 10.38
C THR A 55 3.63 0.00 10.68
N LYS A 56 3.11 -1.22 10.63
CA LYS A 56 1.77 -1.50 11.16
C LYS A 56 1.71 -1.03 12.62
N PRO A 57 0.63 -0.32 13.04
CA PRO A 57 0.46 0.07 14.43
C PRO A 57 0.55 -1.14 15.37
N ALA A 58 1.03 -0.91 16.60
CA ALA A 58 1.03 -1.95 17.63
C ALA A 58 -0.42 -2.30 18.02
N LYS A 59 -0.68 -3.52 18.51
CA LYS A 59 -2.03 -3.93 18.94
C LYS A 59 -2.65 -3.05 20.03
N SER A 60 -1.81 -2.35 20.79
CA SER A 60 -2.19 -1.43 21.84
C SER A 60 -2.38 0.01 21.36
N ASP A 61 -2.06 0.28 20.09
CA ASP A 61 -2.19 1.61 19.49
C ASP A 61 -3.66 1.90 19.18
N LYS A 62 -4.05 3.17 19.28
CA LYS A 62 -5.42 3.63 18.97
C LYS A 62 -5.72 3.52 17.48
N ASP A 63 -4.68 3.50 16.66
CA ASP A 63 -4.78 3.37 15.21
C ASP A 63 -4.78 1.88 14.75
N PHE A 64 -4.83 0.92 15.69
CA PHE A 64 -4.94 -0.52 15.40
C PHE A 64 -6.41 -0.95 15.37
N GLU A 65 -6.97 -1.15 14.17
CA GLU A 65 -8.27 -1.80 13.94
C GLU A 65 -8.16 -3.33 13.87
#